data_AF-A0A2G2QAV0-F1
#
_entry.id   AF-A0A2G2QAV0-F1
#
_cell.length_a   1.000
_cell.length_b   1.000
_cell.length_c   1.000
_cell.angle_alpha   90.00
_cell.angle_beta   90.00
_cell.angle_gamma   90.00
#
_symmetry.space_group_name_H-M   'P 1'
#
loop_
_entity.id
_entity.type
_entity.pdbx_description
1 polymer ?
#
loop_
_entity_poly.entity_id
_entity_poly.type
_entity_poly.pdbx_seq_one_letter_code
_entity_poly.pdbx_strand_id
1 'polypeptide(L)'
;MTVHLNPAYPLNKPPLSYQHGATLIELIMTIVIISIALTGILNVMNQTTRHSADPIIQQQAIAIAESYLEEIQLLPIIDPDGSNAGETRATFDNIDDYDGLSDTGAYDQMNVAMTGLNNYNVDVTISNVTISTINMKAITVAVTFAGTSNSVNLTGYRADY
;
A
#
# COMPACT_ATOMS: atom_id res chain seq x y z
N MET A 1 78.10 -12.53 64.03
CA MET A 1 76.94 -11.91 63.35
C MET A 1 76.78 -12.62 62.01
N THR A 2 76.01 -13.70 61.99
CA THR A 2 75.75 -14.51 60.79
C THR A 2 74.52 -13.93 60.07
N VAL A 3 74.73 -13.36 58.90
CA VAL A 3 73.64 -12.86 58.06
C VAL A 3 73.03 -14.06 57.33
N HIS A 4 71.78 -14.39 57.68
CA HIS A 4 71.00 -15.42 56.99
C HIS A 4 70.35 -14.80 55.74
N LEU A 5 70.74 -15.25 54.55
CA LEU A 5 70.16 -14.78 53.29
C LEU A 5 68.97 -15.68 52.89
N ASN A 6 67.83 -15.06 52.64
CA ASN A 6 66.58 -15.73 52.24
C ASN A 6 66.64 -16.12 50.75
N PRO A 7 66.35 -17.39 50.36
CA PRO A 7 66.38 -17.78 48.95
C PRO A 7 65.21 -17.18 48.15
N ALA A 8 65.50 -16.67 46.95
CA ALA A 8 64.52 -16.06 46.06
C ALA A 8 63.57 -17.10 45.42
N TYR A 9 62.28 -16.82 45.39
CA TYR A 9 61.27 -17.65 44.73
C TYR A 9 61.38 -17.54 43.19
N PRO A 10 61.21 -18.64 42.43
CA PRO A 10 61.22 -18.58 40.97
C PRO A 10 59.96 -17.87 40.44
N LEU A 11 60.16 -16.86 39.60
CA LEU A 11 59.11 -16.13 38.89
C LEU A 11 58.43 -17.03 37.85
N ASN A 12 57.16 -17.38 38.11
CA ASN A 12 56.28 -17.99 37.10
C ASN A 12 55.83 -16.91 36.11
N LYS A 13 56.30 -16.99 34.85
CA LYS A 13 55.93 -16.03 33.80
C LYS A 13 54.65 -16.52 33.10
N PRO A 14 53.61 -15.68 32.97
CA PRO A 14 52.39 -16.07 32.25
C PRO A 14 52.72 -16.41 30.78
N PRO A 15 51.96 -17.31 30.14
CA PRO A 15 52.16 -17.62 28.74
C PRO A 15 51.95 -16.37 27.89
N LEU A 16 52.88 -16.12 26.96
CA LEU A 16 52.81 -15.00 26.04
C LEU A 16 51.65 -15.23 25.06
N SER A 17 50.61 -14.40 25.16
CA SER A 17 49.53 -14.36 24.16
C SER A 17 50.12 -13.94 22.81
N TYR A 18 50.06 -14.81 21.82
CA TYR A 18 50.48 -14.47 20.46
C TYR A 18 49.47 -13.50 19.84
N GLN A 19 49.88 -12.24 19.73
CA GLN A 19 49.16 -11.22 18.99
C GLN A 19 49.51 -11.39 17.51
N HIS A 20 48.64 -12.06 16.76
CA HIS A 20 48.80 -12.18 15.31
C HIS A 20 48.22 -10.93 14.64
N GLY A 21 49.03 -10.24 13.83
CA GLY A 21 48.57 -9.14 12.98
C GLY A 21 47.85 -9.65 11.73
N ALA A 22 47.01 -8.81 11.11
CA ALA A 22 46.40 -9.12 9.83
C ALA A 22 47.44 -9.04 8.70
N THR A 23 47.35 -9.96 7.75
CA THR A 23 48.21 -9.95 6.56
C THR A 23 47.72 -8.91 5.53
N LEU A 24 48.61 -8.45 4.65
CA LEU A 24 48.24 -7.53 3.56
C LEU A 24 47.17 -8.13 2.65
N ILE A 25 47.24 -9.44 2.39
CA ILE A 25 46.25 -10.14 1.57
C ILE A 25 44.89 -10.23 2.26
N GLU A 26 44.84 -10.46 3.58
CA GLU A 26 43.58 -10.43 4.34
C GLU A 26 42.91 -9.06 4.28
N LEU A 27 43.69 -7.96 4.37
CA LEU A 27 43.14 -6.61 4.24
C LEU A 27 42.52 -6.40 2.86
N ILE A 28 43.21 -6.81 1.79
CA ILE A 28 42.71 -6.69 0.42
C ILE A 28 41.45 -7.53 0.21
N MET A 29 41.45 -8.78 0.66
CA MET A 29 40.28 -9.66 0.52
C MET A 29 39.09 -9.10 1.32
N THR A 30 39.32 -8.50 2.48
CA THR A 30 38.27 -7.88 3.30
C THR A 30 37.62 -6.70 2.58
N ILE A 31 38.42 -5.76 2.04
CA ILE A 31 37.86 -4.61 1.30
C ILE A 31 37.11 -5.07 0.03
N VAL A 32 37.59 -6.12 -0.65
CA VAL A 32 36.93 -6.68 -1.84
C VAL A 32 35.57 -7.29 -1.48
N ILE A 33 35.54 -8.13 -0.43
CA ILE A 33 34.30 -8.78 0.03
C ILE A 33 33.27 -7.73 0.47
N ILE A 34 33.70 -6.73 1.26
CA ILE A 34 32.81 -5.64 1.70
C ILE A 34 32.27 -4.84 0.50
N SER A 35 33.10 -4.58 -0.51
CA SER A 35 32.69 -3.82 -1.70
C SER A 35 31.59 -4.55 -2.49
N ILE A 36 31.75 -5.86 -2.69
CA ILE A 36 30.75 -6.70 -3.39
C ILE A 36 29.47 -6.79 -2.55
N ALA A 37 29.59 -7.00 -1.24
CA ALA A 37 28.45 -7.08 -0.34
C ALA A 37 27.63 -5.76 -0.31
N LEU A 38 28.32 -4.62 -0.19
CA LEU A 38 27.67 -3.31 -0.16
C LEU A 38 26.93 -2.99 -1.46
N THR A 39 27.51 -3.37 -2.60
CA THR A 39 26.86 -3.23 -3.92
C THR A 39 25.53 -4.01 -3.97
N GLY A 40 25.52 -5.24 -3.43
CA GLY A 40 24.30 -6.04 -3.33
C GLY A 40 23.22 -5.39 -2.44
N ILE A 41 23.60 -4.90 -1.26
CA ILE A 41 22.68 -4.29 -0.30
C ILE A 41 22.03 -3.02 -0.87
N LEU A 42 22.82 -2.13 -1.48
CA LEU A 42 22.30 -0.89 -2.06
C LEU A 42 21.32 -1.16 -3.20
N ASN A 43 21.55 -2.22 -3.99
CA ASN A 43 20.63 -2.61 -5.05
C ASN A 43 19.26 -3.07 -4.51
N VAL A 44 19.26 -3.86 -3.42
CA VAL A 44 18.03 -4.28 -2.75
C VAL A 44 17.29 -3.08 -2.14
N MET A 45 17.99 -2.19 -1.44
CA MET A 45 17.38 -0.98 -0.85
C MET A 45 16.71 -0.09 -1.91
N ASN A 46 17.34 0.09 -3.07
CA ASN A 46 16.76 0.85 -4.17
C ASN A 46 15.48 0.21 -4.73
N GLN A 47 15.44 -1.13 -4.85
CA GLN A 47 14.24 -1.85 -5.28
C GLN A 47 13.12 -1.76 -4.24
N THR A 48 13.43 -1.98 -2.96
CA THR A 48 12.45 -1.88 -1.88
C THR A 48 11.85 -0.48 -1.76
N THR A 49 12.67 0.57 -1.85
CA THR A 49 12.20 1.96 -1.75
C THR A 49 11.24 2.32 -2.88
N ARG A 50 11.48 1.83 -4.10
CA ARG A 50 10.62 2.10 -5.27
C ARG A 50 9.25 1.43 -5.17
N HIS A 51 9.16 0.24 -4.59
CA HIS A 51 7.90 -0.49 -4.42
C HIS A 51 7.16 -0.19 -3.12
N SER A 52 7.74 0.61 -2.22
CA SER A 52 7.13 0.90 -0.91
C SER A 52 5.92 1.85 -0.99
N ALA A 53 5.75 2.58 -2.10
CA ALA A 53 4.62 3.49 -2.28
C ALA A 53 3.38 2.83 -2.91
N ASP A 54 3.57 1.73 -3.65
CA ASP A 54 2.48 1.00 -4.33
C ASP A 54 1.37 0.54 -3.35
N PRO A 55 1.68 0.02 -2.14
CA PRO A 55 0.64 -0.39 -1.18
C PRO A 55 -0.23 0.76 -0.67
N ILE A 56 0.32 1.97 -0.54
CA ILE A 56 -0.43 3.13 -0.03
C ILE A 56 -1.45 3.58 -1.08
N ILE A 57 -1.04 3.68 -2.34
CA ILE A 57 -1.93 4.07 -3.45
C ILE A 57 -3.08 3.07 -3.59
N GLN A 58 -2.78 1.77 -3.46
CA GLN A 58 -3.78 0.71 -3.52
C GLN A 58 -4.78 0.78 -2.36
N GLN A 59 -4.31 0.93 -1.12
CA GLN A 59 -5.19 1.03 0.03
C GLN A 59 -6.10 2.27 -0.04
N GLN A 60 -5.57 3.38 -0.54
CA GLN A 60 -6.34 4.60 -0.75
C GLN A 60 -7.39 4.43 -1.86
N ALA A 61 -7.07 3.76 -2.96
CA ALA A 61 -8.04 3.41 -3.99
C ALA A 61 -9.16 2.50 -3.46
N ILE A 62 -8.83 1.53 -2.60
CA ILE A 62 -9.82 0.69 -1.92
C ILE A 62 -10.75 1.54 -1.04
N ALA A 63 -10.20 2.42 -0.20
CA ALA A 63 -11.01 3.27 0.67
C ALA A 63 -11.95 4.21 -0.12
N ILE A 64 -11.49 4.75 -1.25
CA ILE A 64 -12.34 5.54 -2.16
C ILE A 64 -13.46 4.66 -2.73
N ALA A 65 -13.12 3.48 -3.25
CA ALA A 65 -14.09 2.55 -3.84
C ALA A 65 -15.14 2.09 -2.82
N GLU A 66 -14.73 1.78 -1.59
CA GLU A 66 -15.61 1.41 -0.48
C GLU A 66 -16.55 2.56 -0.12
N SER A 67 -16.04 3.79 0.02
CA SER A 67 -16.86 4.96 0.33
C SER A 67 -17.93 5.21 -0.73
N TYR A 68 -17.58 5.16 -2.01
CA TYR A 68 -18.54 5.31 -3.12
C TYR A 68 -19.56 4.18 -3.16
N LEU A 69 -19.10 2.93 -2.96
CA LEU A 69 -19.99 1.77 -2.96
C LEU A 69 -21.00 1.85 -1.81
N GLU A 70 -20.56 2.24 -0.61
CA GLU A 70 -21.44 2.40 0.55
C GLU A 70 -22.45 3.53 0.35
N GLU A 71 -22.02 4.68 -0.20
CA GLU A 71 -22.90 5.80 -0.58
C GLU A 71 -24.03 5.32 -1.50
N ILE A 72 -23.68 4.67 -2.61
CA ILE A 72 -24.65 4.16 -3.60
C ILE A 72 -25.56 3.10 -2.98
N GLN A 73 -24.99 2.19 -2.18
CA GLN A 73 -25.80 1.14 -1.55
C GLN A 73 -26.82 1.71 -0.57
N LEU A 74 -26.59 2.86 0.06
CA LEU A 74 -27.59 3.41 0.98
C LEU A 74 -28.83 3.99 0.29
N LEU A 75 -28.80 4.12 -1.04
CA LEU A 75 -29.91 4.65 -1.80
C LEU A 75 -31.00 3.60 -2.14
N PRO A 76 -32.24 4.05 -2.38
CA PRO A 76 -33.31 3.26 -2.99
C PRO A 76 -32.90 2.62 -4.32
N ILE A 77 -33.49 1.46 -4.61
CA ILE A 77 -33.44 0.85 -5.95
C ILE A 77 -34.47 1.50 -6.88
N ILE A 78 -35.64 1.82 -6.32
CA ILE A 78 -36.73 2.44 -7.07
C ILE A 78 -36.56 3.95 -6.97
N ASP A 79 -36.54 4.58 -8.12
CA ASP A 79 -36.53 6.03 -8.29
C ASP A 79 -37.75 6.69 -7.59
N PRO A 80 -37.52 7.58 -6.60
CA PRO A 80 -38.56 8.33 -5.90
C PRO A 80 -39.35 9.32 -6.77
N ASP A 81 -38.73 9.93 -7.79
CA ASP A 81 -39.33 10.98 -8.61
C ASP A 81 -39.70 10.52 -10.04
N GLY A 82 -39.15 9.37 -10.45
CA GLY A 82 -39.45 8.63 -11.66
C GLY A 82 -38.64 9.08 -12.89
N SER A 83 -37.58 9.87 -12.72
CA SER A 83 -36.68 10.27 -13.80
C SER A 83 -35.21 10.50 -13.37
N ASN A 84 -34.31 9.56 -13.72
CA ASN A 84 -32.84 9.73 -13.68
C ASN A 84 -32.23 10.78 -14.65
N ALA A 85 -33.02 11.70 -15.22
CA ALA A 85 -32.60 12.61 -16.28
C ALA A 85 -32.35 14.04 -15.78
N GLY A 86 -31.19 14.61 -16.13
CA GLY A 86 -30.85 16.00 -15.83
C GLY A 86 -30.37 16.24 -14.41
N GLU A 87 -30.09 15.16 -13.69
CA GLU A 87 -29.59 15.20 -12.32
C GLU A 87 -28.08 15.44 -12.27
N THR A 88 -27.64 15.83 -11.09
CA THR A 88 -26.21 15.95 -10.76
C THR A 88 -25.94 15.10 -9.53
N ARG A 89 -24.68 14.80 -9.25
CA ARG A 89 -24.32 14.00 -8.07
C ARG A 89 -24.98 14.46 -6.77
N ALA A 90 -25.09 15.77 -6.57
CA ALA A 90 -25.72 16.34 -5.37
C ALA A 90 -27.25 16.14 -5.29
N THR A 91 -27.90 15.71 -6.38
CA THR A 91 -29.34 15.44 -6.47
C THR A 91 -29.67 13.96 -6.66
N PHE A 92 -28.67 13.10 -6.91
CA PHE A 92 -28.89 11.66 -7.04
C PHE A 92 -29.62 11.11 -5.82
N ASP A 93 -30.69 10.37 -6.07
CA ASP A 93 -31.60 9.90 -5.03
C ASP A 93 -31.91 8.40 -5.13
N ASN A 94 -31.40 7.72 -6.16
CA ASN A 94 -31.48 6.28 -6.33
C ASN A 94 -30.15 5.68 -6.85
N ILE A 95 -30.09 4.35 -6.91
CA ILE A 95 -28.88 3.62 -7.35
C ILE A 95 -28.55 3.85 -8.83
N ASP A 96 -29.55 3.94 -9.71
CA ASP A 96 -29.36 4.03 -11.15
C ASP A 96 -28.85 5.40 -11.61
N ASP A 97 -28.96 6.46 -10.80
CA ASP A 97 -28.46 7.79 -11.15
C ASP A 97 -26.92 7.85 -11.23
N TYR A 98 -26.26 6.93 -10.51
CA TYR A 98 -24.81 6.77 -10.56
C TYR A 98 -24.32 6.01 -11.81
N ASP A 99 -25.21 5.46 -12.64
CA ASP A 99 -24.79 4.68 -13.80
C ASP A 99 -24.06 5.55 -14.83
N GLY A 100 -22.82 5.17 -15.15
CA GLY A 100 -21.97 5.93 -16.05
C GLY A 100 -21.30 7.15 -15.42
N LEU A 101 -21.36 7.31 -14.09
CA LEU A 101 -20.56 8.31 -13.39
C LEU A 101 -19.07 8.12 -13.72
N SER A 102 -18.38 9.21 -14.04
CA SER A 102 -16.95 9.23 -14.30
C SER A 102 -16.35 10.52 -13.73
N ASP A 103 -15.76 10.40 -12.55
CA ASP A 103 -15.14 11.52 -11.85
C ASP A 103 -13.63 11.56 -12.09
N THR A 104 -13.12 12.78 -12.32
CA THR A 104 -11.69 13.08 -12.16
C THR A 104 -11.48 13.66 -10.76
N GLY A 105 -10.89 12.85 -9.89
CA GLY A 105 -10.83 13.05 -8.45
C GLY A 105 -11.86 12.21 -7.69
N ALA A 106 -11.80 12.23 -6.37
CA ALA A 106 -12.86 11.70 -5.51
C ALA A 106 -13.69 12.85 -4.93
N TYR A 107 -14.99 12.65 -4.86
CA TYR A 107 -16.00 13.60 -4.39
C TYR A 107 -16.83 12.94 -3.30
N ASP A 108 -17.40 13.76 -2.40
CA ASP A 108 -18.45 13.30 -1.50
C ASP A 108 -19.84 13.34 -2.17
N GLN A 109 -20.85 12.82 -1.47
CA GLN A 109 -22.26 12.84 -1.90
C GLN A 109 -22.80 14.24 -2.22
N MET A 110 -22.18 15.31 -1.71
CA MET A 110 -22.59 16.70 -1.97
C MET A 110 -21.85 17.31 -3.17
N ASN A 111 -21.13 16.48 -3.94
CA ASN A 111 -20.31 16.88 -5.06
C ASN A 111 -19.15 17.82 -4.65
N VAL A 112 -18.61 17.66 -3.44
CA VAL A 112 -17.43 18.40 -2.97
C VAL A 112 -16.18 17.56 -3.16
N ALA A 113 -15.18 18.13 -3.84
CA ALA A 113 -13.93 17.46 -4.10
C ALA A 113 -13.13 17.18 -2.81
N MET A 114 -12.69 15.94 -2.64
CA MET A 114 -11.83 15.53 -1.55
C MET A 114 -10.37 15.95 -1.83
N THR A 115 -9.86 16.85 -0.99
CA THR A 115 -8.51 17.40 -1.16
C THR A 115 -7.45 16.29 -1.12
N GLY A 116 -6.53 16.30 -2.09
CA GLY A 116 -5.44 15.32 -2.20
C GLY A 116 -5.79 14.06 -2.97
N LEU A 117 -7.04 13.90 -3.43
CA LEU A 117 -7.49 12.73 -4.20
C LEU A 117 -7.65 13.00 -5.71
N ASN A 118 -7.17 14.16 -6.20
CA ASN A 118 -7.34 14.60 -7.61
C ASN A 118 -6.67 13.68 -8.65
N ASN A 119 -5.75 12.82 -8.21
CA ASN A 119 -5.04 11.88 -9.06
C ASN A 119 -5.76 10.53 -9.19
N TYR A 120 -6.92 10.35 -8.58
CA TYR A 120 -7.75 9.17 -8.75
C TYR A 120 -8.87 9.48 -9.74
N ASN A 121 -9.22 8.52 -10.57
CA ASN A 121 -10.45 8.55 -11.36
C ASN A 121 -11.39 7.50 -10.79
N VAL A 122 -12.68 7.85 -10.67
CA VAL A 122 -13.70 6.94 -10.18
C VAL A 122 -14.77 6.78 -11.24
N ASP A 123 -14.95 5.55 -11.71
CA ASP A 123 -15.98 5.18 -12.66
C ASP A 123 -17.00 4.27 -11.97
N VAL A 124 -18.28 4.51 -12.19
CA VAL A 124 -19.37 3.68 -11.66
C VAL A 124 -20.16 3.09 -12.82
N THR A 125 -20.47 1.81 -12.72
CA THR A 125 -21.35 1.11 -13.65
C THR A 125 -22.38 0.33 -12.87
N ILE A 126 -23.63 0.52 -13.22
CA ILE A 126 -24.77 -0.21 -12.66
C ILE A 126 -25.25 -1.21 -13.69
N SER A 127 -25.54 -2.43 -13.27
CA SER A 127 -26.06 -3.47 -14.16
C SER A 127 -27.18 -4.24 -13.50
N ASN A 128 -28.24 -4.49 -14.25
CA ASN A 128 -29.32 -5.38 -13.82
C ASN A 128 -28.83 -6.83 -13.95
N VAL A 129 -28.84 -7.57 -12.86
CA VAL A 129 -28.44 -8.98 -12.82
C VAL A 129 -29.53 -9.81 -12.15
N THR A 130 -29.74 -11.03 -12.64
CA THR A 130 -30.60 -12.01 -11.96
C THR A 130 -29.71 -13.11 -11.41
N ILE A 131 -29.67 -13.25 -10.09
CA ILE A 131 -28.96 -14.35 -9.42
C ILE A 131 -29.99 -15.35 -8.92
N SER A 132 -29.98 -16.54 -9.50
CA SER A 132 -31.06 -17.54 -9.36
C SER A 132 -32.40 -16.99 -9.88
N THR A 133 -33.23 -16.42 -9.01
CA THR A 133 -34.56 -15.86 -9.35
C THR A 133 -34.75 -14.44 -8.80
N ILE A 134 -33.75 -13.88 -8.14
CA ILE A 134 -33.81 -12.55 -7.53
C ILE A 134 -33.17 -11.56 -8.48
N ASN A 135 -33.91 -10.52 -8.85
CA ASN A 135 -33.38 -9.38 -9.59
C ASN A 135 -32.61 -8.49 -8.62
N MET A 136 -31.39 -8.14 -9.01
CA MET A 136 -30.48 -7.33 -8.22
C MET A 136 -29.83 -6.27 -9.11
N LYS A 137 -29.42 -5.16 -8.50
CA LYS A 137 -28.47 -4.22 -9.07
C LYS A 137 -27.06 -4.67 -8.70
N ALA A 138 -26.19 -4.86 -9.69
CA ALA A 138 -24.75 -4.96 -9.50
C ALA A 138 -24.17 -3.56 -9.62
N ILE A 139 -23.59 -3.06 -8.53
CA ILE A 139 -22.96 -1.74 -8.44
C ILE A 139 -21.46 -1.98 -8.51
N THR A 140 -20.84 -1.63 -9.63
CA THR A 140 -19.39 -1.74 -9.82
C THR A 140 -18.74 -0.37 -9.73
N VAL A 141 -17.85 -0.19 -8.75
CA VAL A 141 -17.03 1.01 -8.59
C VAL A 141 -15.59 0.67 -8.96
N ALA A 142 -15.06 1.37 -9.96
CA ALA A 142 -13.69 1.23 -10.45
C ALA A 142 -12.89 2.49 -10.09
N VAL A 143 -11.76 2.31 -9.41
CA VAL A 143 -10.87 3.41 -9.01
C VAL A 143 -9.50 3.20 -9.62
N THR A 144 -9.07 4.15 -10.45
CA THR A 144 -7.77 4.12 -11.14
C THR A 144 -6.90 5.29 -10.70
N PHE A 145 -5.63 5.04 -10.39
CA PHE A 145 -4.67 6.11 -10.14
C PHE A 145 -4.06 6.62 -11.45
N ALA A 146 -4.08 7.93 -11.66
CA ALA A 146 -3.61 8.61 -12.86
C ALA A 146 -2.17 8.24 -13.20
N GLY A 147 -1.93 7.87 -14.46
CA GLY A 147 -0.62 7.41 -14.93
C GLY A 147 -0.35 5.92 -14.68
N THR A 148 -1.32 5.16 -14.16
CA THR A 148 -1.25 3.70 -14.03
C THR A 148 -2.42 3.04 -14.78
N SER A 149 -2.22 1.79 -15.21
CA SER A 149 -3.30 0.96 -15.77
C SER A 149 -3.98 0.07 -14.72
N ASN A 150 -3.56 0.18 -13.45
CA ASN A 150 -4.10 -0.64 -12.37
C ASN A 150 -5.37 0.03 -11.83
N SER A 151 -6.48 -0.71 -11.90
CA SER A 151 -7.75 -0.32 -11.30
C SER A 151 -8.07 -1.24 -10.12
N VAL A 152 -8.59 -0.64 -9.05
CA VAL A 152 -9.29 -1.37 -7.98
C VAL A 152 -10.77 -1.39 -8.35
N ASN A 153 -11.35 -2.58 -8.49
CA ASN A 153 -12.77 -2.75 -8.79
C ASN A 153 -13.45 -3.42 -7.61
N LEU A 154 -14.46 -2.75 -7.03
CA LEU A 154 -15.35 -3.33 -6.04
C LEU A 154 -16.73 -3.50 -6.67
N THR A 155 -17.41 -4.60 -6.34
CA THR A 155 -18.78 -4.83 -6.81
C THR A 155 -19.66 -5.26 -5.65
N GLY A 156 -20.71 -4.49 -5.41
CA GLY A 156 -21.76 -4.82 -4.46
C GLY A 156 -23.05 -5.21 -5.18
N TYR A 157 -23.87 -6.05 -4.53
CA TYR A 157 -25.15 -6.48 -5.07
C TYR A 157 -26.29 -6.03 -4.16
N ARG A 158 -27.34 -5.46 -4.75
CA ARG A 158 -28.53 -4.98 -4.04
C ARG A 158 -29.78 -5.61 -4.64
N ALA A 159 -30.45 -6.46 -3.85
CA ALA A 159 -31.73 -7.05 -4.23
C ALA A 159 -32.87 -6.06 -4.00
N ASP A 160 -33.84 -6.10 -4.90
CA ASP A 160 -35.15 -5.50 -4.71
C ASP A 160 -35.99 -6.47 -3.86
N TYR A 161 -36.33 -6.10 -2.63
CA TYR A 161 -37.04 -6.93 -1.66
C TYR A 161 -38.23 -6.21 -1.02
#